data_AF-A0A178E656-F1
#
_entry.id   AF-A0A178E656-F1
#
_cell.length_a   1.000
_cell.length_b   1.000
_cell.length_c   1.000
_cell.angle_alpha   90.00
_cell.angle_beta   90.00
_cell.angle_gamma   90.00
#
_symmetry.space_group_name_H-M   'P 1'
#
loop_
_entity.id
_entity.type
_entity.pdbx_description
1 polymer ?
#
loop_
_entity_poly.entity_id
_entity_poly.type
_entity_poly.pdbx_seq_one_letter_code
_entity_poly.pdbx_strand_id
1 'polypeptide(L)'
;MTPPLAVRNLTSTTISVSRIERFEDLRTLQSSSNGYFFSSKAASPALPTSPQIGEHAQSFNHQDLDVKLRPFESYTLKSEEGQHLPSSPKTTFRLTIETNNGERYRVDAHPSYTQKSSVLFTPLSSNPSTSYTALFHPSKTIPQLSIHTNHLTNHQEWMSSLPDTLPLSAISIPGTHNSHTYYRALPSVRCQNVDVKKQLENGIRFLDIRVQPVNAADTSKKDMFLVHGAFPVSLTGPKYLDPILQTCYTFLAAHPRETIIVSLKREGIGASTDEHLAALLEKHYFAAHPTLWHTGPSIPYLGAVRGKLVLLRRYNVPSSSPSPQEPSSGLDATSWPASPSHALFPQSPAPLFALQDFCDVLHPSSIPTKLSHVNAHLARAAAQHHPIPGVSTDISNPVPPGPLYLNFLSGSNFFRRACWPEMIAKTVNKGVEEWLCGGHYVCGAEEMGVEMGHPDGEGVDEDKKEGMRGGVVRGVGDGDGSTGVVIMDCVGENGDWELVRLVVGMNRGVLGRCGVNADAVLGV
;
A
#
# COMPACT_ATOMS: atom_id res chain seq x y z
N MET A 1 11.08 -1.56 32.77
CA MET A 1 9.82 -1.06 32.19
C MET A 1 9.39 -2.02 31.11
N THR A 2 8.14 -2.48 31.16
CA THR A 2 7.57 -3.33 30.12
C THR A 2 7.25 -2.47 28.90
N PRO A 3 7.74 -2.81 27.69
CA PRO A 3 7.53 -1.95 26.52
C PRO A 3 6.04 -1.87 26.16
N PRO A 4 5.54 -0.70 25.71
CA PRO A 4 4.18 -0.59 25.19
C PRO A 4 4.03 -1.41 23.90
N LEU A 5 2.80 -1.82 23.60
CA LEU A 5 2.45 -2.52 22.36
C LEU A 5 1.12 -1.96 21.87
N ALA A 6 1.07 -1.55 20.61
CA ALA A 6 -0.18 -1.18 19.96
C ALA A 6 -0.69 -2.35 19.13
N VAL A 7 -1.95 -2.71 19.35
CA VAL A 7 -2.66 -3.77 18.64
C VAL A 7 -3.68 -3.12 17.74
N ARG A 8 -3.68 -3.45 16.46
CA ARG A 8 -4.61 -2.86 15.51
C ARG A 8 -5.42 -3.92 14.79
N ASN A 9 -6.72 -3.67 14.67
CA ASN A 9 -7.62 -4.52 13.91
C ASN A 9 -7.67 -4.05 12.45
N LEU A 10 -7.00 -4.76 11.54
CA LEU A 10 -7.11 -4.56 10.09
C LEU A 10 -7.97 -5.65 9.43
N THR A 11 -8.83 -6.31 10.20
CA THR A 11 -9.87 -7.23 9.70
C THR A 11 -11.19 -6.46 9.46
N SER A 12 -12.12 -7.05 8.72
CA SER A 12 -13.45 -6.47 8.48
C SER A 12 -14.45 -6.74 9.60
N THR A 13 -14.09 -7.59 10.57
CA THR A 13 -14.94 -7.95 11.69
C THR A 13 -14.42 -7.33 12.98
N THR A 14 -15.30 -7.21 13.98
CA THR A 14 -14.84 -6.80 15.32
C THR A 14 -14.11 -7.98 15.97
N ILE A 15 -12.99 -7.69 16.61
CA ILE A 15 -12.21 -8.64 17.41
C ILE A 15 -12.11 -8.14 18.85
N SER A 16 -11.97 -9.06 19.79
CA SER A 16 -11.76 -8.76 21.21
C SER A 16 -10.37 -9.22 21.65
N VAL A 17 -9.58 -8.31 22.21
CA VAL A 17 -8.37 -8.67 22.94
C VAL A 17 -8.81 -9.10 24.34
N SER A 18 -8.92 -10.41 24.54
CA SER A 18 -9.51 -11.02 25.75
C SER A 18 -8.50 -11.27 26.87
N ARG A 19 -7.22 -11.43 26.52
CA ARG A 19 -6.17 -11.73 27.50
C ARG A 19 -4.81 -11.38 26.94
N ILE A 20 -3.94 -10.88 27.82
CA ILE A 20 -2.53 -10.65 27.53
C ILE A 20 -1.70 -11.33 28.61
N GLU A 21 -0.78 -12.18 28.15
CA GLU A 21 0.17 -12.90 28.99
C GLU A 21 1.57 -12.38 28.67
N ARG A 22 2.40 -12.25 29.71
CA ARG A 22 3.76 -11.74 29.63
C ARG A 22 4.68 -12.78 30.24
N PHE A 23 5.73 -13.17 29.52
CA PHE A 23 6.72 -14.14 29.97
C PHE A 23 8.07 -13.94 29.29
N GLU A 24 9.14 -14.48 29.87
CA GLU A 24 10.46 -14.51 29.24
C GLU A 24 10.58 -15.70 28.28
N ASP A 25 11.00 -15.46 27.03
CA ASP A 25 11.27 -16.53 26.06
C ASP A 25 12.78 -16.82 25.96
N LEU A 26 13.18 -18.03 26.41
CA LEU A 26 14.56 -18.51 26.38
C LEU A 26 15.06 -18.89 24.97
N ARG A 27 14.19 -18.99 23.97
CA ARG A 27 14.57 -19.28 22.56
C ARG A 27 15.29 -18.12 21.87
N THR A 28 15.31 -16.95 22.48
CA THR A 28 16.05 -15.75 22.02
C THR A 28 17.57 -15.92 21.96
N LEU A 29 18.13 -17.04 22.44
CA LEU A 29 19.55 -17.37 22.25
C LEU A 29 19.96 -17.65 20.80
N GLN A 30 19.02 -17.93 19.89
CA GLN A 30 19.34 -18.34 18.51
C GLN A 30 19.25 -17.22 17.45
N SER A 31 18.82 -16.01 17.80
CA SER A 31 18.61 -14.92 16.82
C SER A 31 19.39 -13.63 17.12
N SER A 32 20.51 -13.72 17.84
CA SER A 32 21.45 -12.58 17.93
C SER A 32 22.25 -12.44 16.64
N SER A 33 22.61 -11.21 16.28
CA SER A 33 23.05 -10.75 14.96
C SER A 33 24.39 -11.29 14.41
N ASN A 34 24.88 -12.46 14.86
CA ASN A 34 26.19 -13.00 14.48
C ASN A 34 26.18 -14.46 13.96
N GLY A 35 25.04 -14.99 13.48
CA GLY A 35 24.94 -16.35 12.95
C GLY A 35 24.85 -16.42 11.43
N TYR A 36 25.88 -16.92 10.75
CA TYR A 36 25.81 -17.31 9.34
C TYR A 36 24.87 -18.51 9.15
N PHE A 37 23.98 -18.42 8.15
CA PHE A 37 23.03 -19.48 7.82
C PHE A 37 23.70 -20.65 7.09
N PHE A 38 23.56 -21.85 7.64
CA PHE A 38 23.50 -23.09 6.86
C PHE A 38 22.31 -23.93 7.33
N SER A 39 21.48 -24.33 6.38
CA SER A 39 20.32 -25.21 6.55
C SER A 39 20.76 -26.65 6.87
N SER A 40 20.10 -27.31 7.83
CA SER A 40 19.52 -28.65 7.61
C SER A 40 18.77 -29.22 8.83
N LYS A 41 17.62 -29.83 8.49
CA LYS A 41 16.88 -30.94 9.14
C LYS A 41 16.31 -30.79 10.57
N ALA A 42 14.99 -31.05 10.59
CA ALA A 42 14.11 -31.33 11.71
C ALA A 42 14.75 -32.07 12.90
N ALA A 43 14.55 -31.50 14.09
CA ALA A 43 14.49 -32.23 15.34
C ALA A 43 13.33 -31.65 16.16
N SER A 44 12.39 -32.50 16.58
CA SER A 44 11.33 -32.13 17.51
C SER A 44 11.95 -31.71 18.86
N PRO A 45 11.52 -30.61 19.51
CA PRO A 45 12.06 -30.25 20.81
C PRO A 45 11.50 -31.17 21.90
N ALA A 46 12.38 -31.71 22.74
CA ALA A 46 12.02 -32.42 23.95
C ALA A 46 11.27 -31.48 24.93
N LEU A 47 10.25 -32.01 25.61
CA LEU A 47 9.52 -31.29 26.67
C LEU A 47 10.48 -30.93 27.83
N PRO A 48 10.36 -29.73 28.42
CA PRO A 48 11.15 -29.32 29.58
C PRO A 48 10.79 -30.17 30.82
N THR A 49 11.79 -30.43 31.67
CA THR A 49 11.63 -31.23 32.89
C THR A 49 11.02 -30.42 34.04
N SER A 50 10.24 -31.10 34.89
CA SER A 50 9.43 -30.56 36.00
C SER A 50 10.06 -29.46 36.89
N PRO A 51 11.38 -29.46 37.20
CA PRO A 51 11.99 -28.40 38.01
C PRO A 51 12.09 -27.03 37.31
N GLN A 52 12.26 -27.02 35.98
CA GLN A 52 12.30 -25.79 35.18
C GLN A 52 10.92 -25.11 35.17
N ILE A 53 9.84 -25.91 35.13
CA ILE A 53 8.45 -25.43 35.16
C ILE A 53 8.14 -24.64 36.44
N GLY A 54 8.78 -24.98 37.57
CA GLY A 54 8.59 -24.32 38.87
C GLY A 54 9.23 -22.94 38.99
N GLU A 55 10.42 -22.73 38.40
CA GLU A 55 11.07 -21.40 38.35
C GLU A 55 10.41 -20.49 37.30
N HIS A 56 9.83 -21.05 36.23
CA HIS A 56 9.16 -20.31 35.15
C HIS A 56 7.74 -19.82 35.50
N ALA A 57 7.09 -20.40 36.51
CA ALA A 57 5.78 -19.95 36.96
C ALA A 57 5.83 -18.52 37.57
N GLN A 58 7.01 -18.05 38.01
CA GLN A 58 7.17 -16.75 38.65
C GLN A 58 7.28 -15.55 37.68
N SER A 59 7.64 -15.78 36.40
CA SER A 59 7.72 -14.72 35.39
C SER A 59 6.47 -14.58 34.51
N PHE A 60 5.48 -15.45 34.72
CA PHE A 60 4.23 -15.49 33.97
C PHE A 60 3.17 -14.57 34.61
N ASN A 61 3.04 -13.37 34.08
CA ASN A 61 1.96 -12.45 34.46
C ASN A 61 0.86 -12.50 33.40
N HIS A 62 -0.40 -12.65 33.82
CA HIS A 62 -1.54 -12.57 32.93
C HIS A 62 -2.49 -11.45 33.36
N GLN A 63 -3.04 -10.78 32.36
CA GLN A 63 -4.04 -9.76 32.51
C GLN A 63 -5.20 -10.12 31.59
N ASP A 64 -6.35 -10.44 32.17
CA ASP A 64 -7.58 -10.58 31.41
C ASP A 64 -8.06 -9.18 31.00
N LEU A 65 -8.51 -9.08 29.75
CA LEU A 65 -8.97 -7.86 29.11
C LEU A 65 -10.32 -8.13 28.44
N ASP A 66 -11.06 -7.07 28.13
CA ASP A 66 -12.24 -7.16 27.26
C ASP A 66 -12.25 -5.93 26.34
N VAL A 67 -11.17 -5.78 25.57
CA VAL A 67 -11.02 -4.65 24.66
C VAL A 67 -11.53 -5.05 23.28
N LYS A 68 -12.71 -4.52 22.93
CA LYS A 68 -13.30 -4.70 21.60
C LYS A 68 -12.70 -3.68 20.63
N LEU A 69 -12.24 -4.18 19.50
CA LEU A 69 -11.69 -3.39 18.39
C LEU A 69 -12.53 -3.62 17.14
N ARG A 70 -13.25 -2.59 16.72
CA ARG A 70 -13.91 -2.55 15.41
C ARG A 70 -12.85 -2.46 14.30
N PRO A 71 -13.22 -2.70 13.03
CA PRO A 71 -12.29 -2.50 11.91
C PRO A 71 -11.59 -1.15 11.97
N PHE A 72 -10.29 -1.15 11.71
CA PHE A 72 -9.35 -0.02 11.76
C PHE A 72 -9.05 0.57 13.14
N GLU A 73 -9.78 0.19 14.20
CA GLU A 73 -9.48 0.65 15.56
C GLU A 73 -8.18 0.04 16.09
N SER A 74 -7.54 0.77 17.00
CA SER A 74 -6.31 0.33 17.67
C SER A 74 -6.41 0.44 19.18
N TYR A 75 -5.66 -0.41 19.88
CA TYR A 75 -5.50 -0.39 21.32
C TYR A 75 -4.02 -0.34 21.67
N THR A 76 -3.60 0.69 22.40
CA THR A 76 -2.24 0.82 22.91
C THR A 76 -2.18 0.42 24.37
N LEU A 77 -1.41 -0.62 24.67
CA LEU A 77 -1.10 -1.00 26.04
C LEU A 77 -0.19 0.05 26.68
N LYS A 78 -0.53 0.49 27.89
CA LYS A 78 0.31 1.40 28.68
C LYS A 78 1.57 0.69 29.19
N SER A 79 2.67 1.43 29.27
CA SER A 79 3.86 1.00 30.01
C SER A 79 3.53 0.97 31.50
N GLU A 80 3.78 -0.15 32.17
CA GLU A 80 3.65 -0.24 33.63
C GLU A 80 4.95 0.26 34.28
N GLU A 81 4.85 1.42 34.94
CA GLU A 81 5.85 1.87 35.90
C GLU A 81 5.46 1.38 37.29
N GLY A 82 6.20 0.39 37.81
CA GLY A 82 6.11 0.00 39.22
C GLY A 82 5.50 -1.38 39.47
N GLN A 83 6.37 -2.38 39.44
CA GLN A 83 6.56 -3.42 40.47
C GLN A 83 7.87 -4.13 40.11
N HIS A 84 8.58 -4.69 41.08
CA HIS A 84 9.90 -5.31 40.96
C HIS A 84 9.96 -6.49 39.96
N LEU A 85 9.75 -6.25 38.67
CA LEU A 85 10.16 -7.15 37.59
C LEU A 85 11.51 -6.66 37.07
N PRO A 86 12.53 -7.53 37.01
CA PRO A 86 13.79 -7.17 36.35
C PRO A 86 13.46 -6.75 34.92
N SER A 87 13.92 -5.55 34.53
CA SER A 87 13.78 -5.03 33.17
C SER A 87 14.58 -5.91 32.22
N SER A 88 13.95 -6.98 31.76
CA SER A 88 14.53 -7.89 30.81
C SER A 88 14.10 -7.46 29.40
N PRO A 89 15.04 -7.17 28.48
CA PRO A 89 14.74 -6.88 27.07
C PRO A 89 14.13 -8.08 26.30
N LYS A 90 13.62 -9.10 27.01
CA LYS A 90 13.21 -10.41 26.49
C LYS A 90 11.75 -10.76 26.81
N THR A 91 10.94 -9.76 27.16
CA THR A 91 9.52 -9.97 27.47
C THR A 91 8.73 -10.24 26.19
N THR A 92 8.13 -11.43 26.11
CA THR A 92 7.21 -11.84 25.06
C THR A 92 5.78 -11.55 25.51
N PHE A 93 4.99 -10.97 24.61
CA PHE A 93 3.56 -10.80 24.79
C PHE A 93 2.83 -11.92 24.08
N ARG A 94 1.87 -12.54 24.76
CA ARG A 94 0.94 -13.48 24.16
C ARG A 94 -0.46 -12.93 24.27
N LEU A 95 -1.08 -12.69 23.14
CA LEU A 95 -2.42 -12.14 23.04
C LEU A 95 -3.39 -13.28 22.74
N THR A 96 -4.51 -13.31 23.47
CA THR A 96 -5.66 -14.13 23.13
C THR A 96 -6.71 -13.25 22.47
N ILE A 97 -6.99 -13.53 21.21
CA ILE A 97 -7.97 -12.82 20.39
C ILE A 97 -9.23 -13.67 20.30
N GLU A 98 -10.37 -13.07 20.57
CA GLU A 98 -11.69 -13.68 20.43
C GLU A 98 -12.48 -12.95 19.34
N THR A 99 -13.12 -13.70 18.45
CA THR A 99 -13.95 -13.18 17.37
C THR A 99 -15.42 -13.07 17.79
N ASN A 100 -16.23 -12.35 17.02
CA ASN A 100 -17.68 -12.21 17.31
C ASN A 100 -18.47 -13.54 17.34
N ASN A 101 -17.98 -14.60 16.68
CA ASN A 101 -18.59 -15.94 16.71
C ASN A 101 -18.03 -16.82 17.85
N GLY A 102 -17.22 -16.26 18.75
CA GLY A 102 -16.67 -16.96 19.91
C GLY A 102 -15.44 -17.84 19.60
N GLU A 103 -14.86 -17.72 18.41
CA GLU A 103 -13.61 -18.41 18.10
C GLU A 103 -12.43 -17.72 18.77
N ARG A 104 -11.52 -18.52 19.33
CA ARG A 104 -10.35 -18.03 20.06
C ARG A 104 -9.08 -18.38 19.33
N TYR A 105 -8.16 -17.43 19.36
CA TYR A 105 -6.87 -17.54 18.72
C TYR A 105 -5.78 -16.97 19.63
N ARG A 106 -4.56 -17.43 19.41
CA ARG A 106 -3.37 -16.97 20.12
C ARG A 106 -2.34 -16.46 19.15
N VAL A 107 -1.70 -15.35 19.51
CA VAL A 107 -0.52 -14.85 18.80
C VAL A 107 0.51 -14.33 19.79
N ASP A 108 1.77 -14.62 19.49
CA ASP A 108 2.91 -14.13 20.28
C ASP A 108 3.55 -12.97 19.53
N ALA A 109 3.90 -11.91 20.26
CA ALA A 109 4.58 -10.73 19.78
C ALA A 109 5.79 -10.45 20.67
N HIS A 110 6.90 -10.05 20.07
CA HIS A 110 8.15 -9.74 20.76
C HIS A 110 8.50 -8.26 20.55
N PRO A 111 8.04 -7.35 21.41
CA PRO A 111 8.24 -5.91 21.23
C PRO A 111 9.70 -5.46 21.16
N SER A 112 10.63 -6.29 21.64
CA SER A 112 12.08 -6.04 21.58
C SER A 112 12.74 -6.47 20.27
N TYR A 113 12.02 -7.13 19.36
CA TYR A 113 12.55 -7.45 18.04
C TYR A 113 12.78 -6.18 17.24
N THR A 114 13.83 -6.17 16.42
CA THR A 114 14.24 -5.01 15.62
C THR A 114 13.89 -5.19 14.13
N GLN A 115 13.36 -6.36 13.76
CA GLN A 115 12.93 -6.70 12.42
C GLN A 115 11.43 -6.92 12.38
N LYS A 116 10.80 -6.56 11.25
CA LYS A 116 9.40 -6.90 11.01
C LYS A 116 9.23 -8.41 10.93
N SER A 117 8.09 -8.92 11.35
CA SER A 117 7.76 -10.33 11.25
C SER A 117 6.28 -10.54 10.98
N SER A 118 5.96 -11.67 10.34
CA SER A 118 4.60 -12.10 10.07
C SER A 118 4.37 -13.42 10.80
N VAL A 119 3.31 -13.49 11.61
CA VAL A 119 3.05 -14.63 12.51
C VAL A 119 1.61 -15.10 12.33
N LEU A 120 1.44 -16.36 11.91
CA LEU A 120 0.13 -17.00 11.83
C LEU A 120 -0.44 -17.22 13.23
N PHE A 121 -1.73 -16.95 13.40
CA PHE A 121 -2.43 -17.20 14.64
C PHE A 121 -2.53 -18.70 14.91
N THR A 122 -2.34 -19.09 16.17
CA THR A 122 -2.61 -20.45 16.64
C THR A 122 -4.08 -20.53 17.05
N PRO A 123 -4.95 -21.30 16.34
CA PRO A 123 -6.34 -21.46 16.74
C PRO A 123 -6.43 -22.22 18.06
N LEU A 124 -7.28 -21.75 18.96
CA LEU A 124 -7.62 -22.40 20.22
C LEU A 124 -9.00 -23.08 20.15
N SER A 125 -9.87 -22.63 19.26
CA SER A 125 -11.15 -23.28 18.95
C SER A 125 -10.98 -24.42 17.94
N SER A 126 -11.82 -25.46 18.04
CA SER A 126 -11.86 -26.55 17.07
C SER A 126 -12.47 -26.09 15.75
N ASN A 127 -11.82 -26.38 14.62
CA ASN A 127 -12.29 -26.06 13.25
C ASN A 127 -12.60 -24.56 13.04
N PRO A 128 -11.58 -23.68 13.11
CA PRO A 128 -11.78 -22.25 12.93
C PRO A 128 -12.32 -21.93 11.54
N SER A 129 -13.28 -21.01 11.47
CA SER A 129 -13.89 -20.52 10.23
C SER A 129 -12.93 -19.71 9.35
N THR A 130 -11.86 -19.17 9.95
CA THR A 130 -10.85 -18.36 9.28
C THR A 130 -9.46 -18.57 9.86
N SER A 131 -8.46 -17.98 9.21
CA SER A 131 -7.12 -17.83 9.79
C SER A 131 -6.68 -16.38 9.75
N TYR A 132 -5.93 -15.99 10.77
CA TYR A 132 -5.44 -14.64 10.95
C TYR A 132 -3.91 -14.63 10.96
N THR A 133 -3.33 -13.53 10.50
CA THR A 133 -1.91 -13.24 10.59
C THR A 133 -1.70 -11.94 11.34
N ALA A 134 -0.70 -11.92 12.21
CA ALA A 134 -0.18 -10.68 12.76
C ALA A 134 1.01 -10.20 11.94
N LEU A 135 1.00 -8.92 11.58
CA LEU A 135 2.18 -8.20 11.12
C LEU A 135 2.73 -7.40 12.28
N PHE A 136 3.92 -7.79 12.74
CA PHE A 136 4.64 -7.09 13.77
C PHE A 136 5.65 -6.12 13.15
N HIS A 137 5.52 -4.85 13.52
CA HIS A 137 6.40 -3.77 13.10
C HIS A 137 7.13 -3.15 14.30
N PRO A 138 8.47 -3.26 14.34
CA PRO A 138 9.26 -2.60 15.36
C PRO A 138 9.39 -1.11 15.03
N SER A 139 8.63 -0.27 15.73
CA SER A 139 8.72 1.18 15.62
C SER A 139 9.66 1.75 16.70
N LYS A 140 10.19 2.95 16.46
CA LYS A 140 11.05 3.67 17.42
C LYS A 140 10.33 4.08 18.69
N THR A 141 9.01 4.30 18.63
CA THR A 141 8.20 4.78 19.77
C THR A 141 7.35 3.67 20.36
N ILE A 142 6.44 3.09 19.57
CA ILE A 142 5.52 2.03 20.02
C ILE A 142 5.45 0.94 18.96
N PRO A 143 5.97 -0.27 19.23
CA PRO A 143 5.80 -1.43 18.35
C PRO A 143 4.33 -1.68 18.01
N GLN A 144 4.08 -2.02 16.75
CA GLN A 144 2.73 -2.22 16.21
C GLN A 144 2.51 -3.68 15.88
N LEU A 145 1.36 -4.22 16.29
CA LEU A 145 0.87 -5.54 15.94
C LEU A 145 -0.45 -5.37 15.19
N SER A 146 -0.40 -5.42 13.87
CA SER A 146 -1.62 -5.35 13.04
C SER A 146 -2.15 -6.75 12.78
N ILE A 147 -3.47 -6.92 12.89
CA ILE A 147 -4.15 -8.21 12.76
C ILE A 147 -4.95 -8.22 11.46
N HIS A 148 -4.73 -9.28 10.68
CA HIS A 148 -5.17 -9.42 9.31
C HIS A 148 -5.85 -10.76 9.09
N THR A 149 -6.85 -10.82 8.21
CA THR A 149 -7.48 -12.07 7.76
C THR A 149 -6.76 -12.62 6.53
N ASN A 150 -6.48 -13.92 6.49
CA ASN A 150 -5.75 -14.54 5.37
C ASN A 150 -6.64 -14.97 4.19
N HIS A 151 -7.80 -14.34 4.01
CA HIS A 151 -8.81 -14.80 3.05
C HIS A 151 -8.58 -14.42 1.57
N LEU A 152 -7.65 -13.52 1.21
CA LEU A 152 -7.19 -13.46 -0.19
C LEU A 152 -6.06 -14.46 -0.38
N THR A 153 -6.40 -15.59 -0.96
CA THR A 153 -5.40 -16.46 -1.58
C THR A 153 -5.00 -16.00 -2.99
N ASN A 154 -5.68 -15.01 -3.60
CA ASN A 154 -5.40 -14.61 -4.98
C ASN A 154 -5.30 -13.08 -5.23
N HIS A 155 -4.10 -12.52 -5.13
CA HIS A 155 -3.81 -11.12 -5.51
C HIS A 155 -3.95 -10.85 -7.03
N GLN A 156 -4.15 -11.87 -7.86
CA GLN A 156 -4.40 -11.69 -9.29
C GLN A 156 -5.82 -11.18 -9.57
N GLU A 157 -6.74 -11.28 -8.60
CA GLU A 157 -8.17 -11.03 -8.81
C GLU A 157 -8.80 -10.21 -7.67
N TRP A 158 -8.01 -9.35 -7.00
CA TRP A 158 -8.48 -8.64 -5.81
C TRP A 158 -9.57 -7.59 -6.10
N MET A 159 -9.63 -7.04 -7.32
CA MET A 159 -10.72 -6.11 -7.69
C MET A 159 -12.02 -6.86 -8.00
N SER A 160 -11.97 -8.16 -8.27
CA SER A 160 -13.14 -8.97 -8.65
C SER A 160 -14.27 -8.93 -7.62
N SER A 161 -13.92 -8.75 -6.36
CA SER A 161 -14.83 -8.80 -5.23
C SER A 161 -15.37 -7.41 -4.84
N LEU A 162 -14.80 -6.34 -5.41
CA LEU A 162 -15.28 -4.97 -5.23
C LEU A 162 -16.59 -4.70 -6.00
N PRO A 163 -17.51 -3.85 -5.52
CA PRO A 163 -18.71 -3.45 -6.25
C PRO A 163 -18.41 -2.67 -7.53
N ASP A 164 -19.23 -2.88 -8.57
CA ASP A 164 -19.13 -2.16 -9.85
C ASP A 164 -19.41 -0.66 -9.74
N THR A 165 -20.14 -0.25 -8.70
CA THR A 165 -20.51 1.14 -8.39
C THR A 165 -19.39 1.94 -7.73
N LEU A 166 -18.25 1.32 -7.37
CA LEU A 166 -17.12 2.07 -6.84
C LEU A 166 -16.43 2.87 -7.95
N PRO A 167 -16.23 4.19 -7.79
CA PRO A 167 -15.34 4.93 -8.68
C PRO A 167 -13.90 4.51 -8.47
N LEU A 168 -13.07 4.54 -9.52
CA LEU A 168 -11.64 4.21 -9.37
C LEU A 168 -10.93 5.11 -8.35
N SER A 169 -11.38 6.35 -8.16
CA SER A 169 -10.83 7.25 -7.14
C SER A 169 -11.04 6.78 -5.71
N ALA A 170 -12.04 5.93 -5.44
CA ALA A 170 -12.30 5.37 -4.10
C ALA A 170 -11.43 4.17 -3.75
N ILE A 171 -10.82 3.53 -4.75
CA ILE A 171 -10.12 2.25 -4.59
C ILE A 171 -8.67 2.52 -4.18
N SER A 172 -8.21 1.83 -3.13
CA SER A 172 -6.80 1.75 -2.75
C SER A 172 -6.07 0.87 -3.76
N ILE A 173 -5.24 1.47 -4.62
CA ILE A 173 -4.61 0.78 -5.77
C ILE A 173 -3.09 0.80 -5.60
N PRO A 174 -2.42 -0.37 -5.55
CA PRO A 174 -0.97 -0.40 -5.61
C PRO A 174 -0.49 -0.20 -7.06
N GLY A 175 0.54 0.63 -7.21
CA GLY A 175 1.13 1.01 -8.49
C GLY A 175 2.65 0.91 -8.48
N THR A 176 3.26 0.95 -9.67
CA THR A 176 4.72 0.97 -9.83
C THR A 176 5.17 2.17 -10.65
N HIS A 177 6.23 2.85 -10.19
CA HIS A 177 6.86 3.94 -10.91
C HIS A 177 7.83 3.36 -11.95
N ASN A 178 7.84 3.93 -13.16
CA ASN A 178 8.66 3.43 -14.27
C ASN A 178 8.59 1.89 -14.39
N SER A 179 7.37 1.36 -14.45
CA SER A 179 7.04 -0.07 -14.24
C SER A 179 7.86 -1.04 -15.07
N HIS A 180 8.31 -0.59 -16.25
CA HIS A 180 9.09 -1.35 -17.21
C HIS A 180 10.59 -1.42 -16.92
N THR A 181 11.10 -0.75 -15.89
CA THR A 181 12.54 -0.62 -15.59
C THR A 181 13.08 -1.74 -14.69
N TYR A 182 12.81 -2.99 -15.06
CA TYR A 182 13.24 -4.18 -14.33
C TYR A 182 14.39 -4.96 -14.98
N TYR A 183 14.79 -4.57 -16.19
CA TYR A 183 15.91 -5.20 -16.88
C TYR A 183 17.24 -4.87 -16.20
N ARG A 184 18.28 -5.63 -16.56
CA ARG A 184 19.66 -5.31 -16.19
C ARG A 184 20.04 -3.94 -16.77
N ALA A 185 20.12 -2.92 -15.91
CA ALA A 185 20.44 -1.53 -16.21
C ALA A 185 21.43 -0.97 -15.17
N LEU A 186 21.81 0.31 -15.30
CA LEU A 186 22.52 1.01 -14.22
C LEU A 186 21.61 1.09 -12.98
N PRO A 187 22.13 0.95 -11.75
CA PRO A 187 21.30 0.96 -10.54
C PRO A 187 20.51 2.27 -10.34
N SER A 188 21.02 3.40 -10.85
CA SER A 188 20.33 4.69 -10.83
C SER A 188 19.12 4.78 -11.77
N VAL A 189 18.94 3.81 -12.67
CA VAL A 189 17.90 3.76 -13.72
C VAL A 189 16.93 2.59 -13.49
N ARG A 190 17.32 1.60 -12.69
CA ARG A 190 16.46 0.44 -12.40
C ARG A 190 15.53 0.80 -11.25
N CYS A 191 14.24 1.02 -11.54
CA CYS A 191 13.24 1.32 -10.52
C CYS A 191 12.50 0.07 -10.04
N GLN A 192 12.56 -1.06 -10.77
CA GLN A 192 11.80 -2.26 -10.42
C GLN A 192 12.66 -3.52 -10.34
N ASN A 193 12.28 -4.43 -9.45
CA ASN A 193 13.01 -5.68 -9.20
C ASN A 193 12.49 -6.83 -10.05
N VAL A 194 11.21 -6.80 -10.43
CA VAL A 194 10.51 -7.86 -11.15
C VAL A 194 9.78 -7.35 -12.40
N ASP A 195 9.50 -8.25 -13.34
CA ASP A 195 8.79 -7.92 -14.57
C ASP A 195 7.31 -7.54 -14.36
N VAL A 196 6.71 -6.91 -15.37
CA VAL A 196 5.32 -6.43 -15.30
C VAL A 196 4.33 -7.57 -15.08
N LYS A 197 4.60 -8.77 -15.61
CA LYS A 197 3.73 -9.94 -15.36
C LYS A 197 3.70 -10.23 -13.86
N LYS A 198 4.87 -10.30 -13.21
CA LYS A 198 4.98 -10.54 -11.77
C LYS A 198 4.37 -9.41 -10.95
N GLN A 199 4.52 -8.16 -11.38
CA GLN A 199 3.86 -7.01 -10.75
C GLN A 199 2.32 -7.20 -10.74
N LEU A 200 1.73 -7.49 -11.89
CA LEU A 200 0.28 -7.72 -12.01
C LEU A 200 -0.16 -8.93 -11.17
N GLU A 201 0.60 -10.04 -11.21
CA GLU A 201 0.30 -11.26 -10.46
C GLU A 201 0.25 -11.05 -8.94
N ASN A 202 0.95 -10.02 -8.43
CA ASN A 202 1.03 -9.71 -7.00
C ASN A 202 0.21 -8.48 -6.61
N GLY A 203 -0.69 -8.01 -7.47
CA GLY A 203 -1.73 -7.04 -7.12
C GLY A 203 -1.56 -5.65 -7.72
N ILE A 204 -0.46 -5.34 -8.39
CA ILE A 204 -0.26 -4.03 -9.06
C ILE A 204 -1.36 -3.80 -10.11
N ARG A 205 -2.01 -2.64 -10.09
CA ARG A 205 -3.04 -2.24 -11.08
C ARG A 205 -2.84 -0.82 -11.62
N PHE A 206 -1.76 -0.14 -11.24
CA PHE A 206 -1.32 1.13 -11.85
C PHE A 206 0.11 0.99 -12.38
N LEU A 207 0.32 1.31 -13.65
CA LEU A 207 1.62 1.24 -14.31
C LEU A 207 2.03 2.62 -14.85
N ASP A 208 3.16 3.17 -14.39
CA ASP A 208 3.80 4.35 -15.01
C ASP A 208 4.75 3.89 -16.10
N ILE A 209 4.36 4.07 -17.36
CA ILE A 209 5.14 3.66 -18.53
C ILE A 209 5.61 4.90 -19.29
N ARG A 210 6.90 4.93 -19.59
CA ARG A 210 7.57 6.05 -20.26
C ARG A 210 8.13 5.60 -21.60
N VAL A 211 7.75 6.31 -22.64
CA VAL A 211 7.97 5.90 -24.03
C VAL A 211 8.62 6.99 -24.86
N GLN A 212 9.36 6.55 -25.86
CA GLN A 212 9.91 7.40 -26.92
C GLN A 212 9.63 6.74 -28.28
N PRO A 213 8.91 7.39 -29.21
CA PRO A 213 8.79 6.87 -30.58
C PRO A 213 10.16 6.65 -31.22
N VAL A 214 10.32 5.51 -31.90
CA VAL A 214 11.56 5.16 -32.61
C VAL A 214 11.77 6.05 -33.81
N ASN A 215 10.70 6.35 -34.55
CA ASN A 215 10.71 7.29 -35.66
C ASN A 215 10.00 8.59 -35.27
N ALA A 216 10.64 9.73 -35.55
CA ALA A 216 10.17 11.04 -35.12
C ALA A 216 9.07 11.67 -35.99
N ALA A 217 8.83 11.15 -37.20
CA ALA A 217 7.88 11.74 -38.14
C ALA A 217 7.03 10.73 -38.94
N ASP A 218 7.44 9.47 -39.00
CA ASP A 218 6.75 8.42 -39.77
C ASP A 218 5.69 7.72 -38.92
N THR A 219 4.43 8.13 -39.07
CA THR A 219 3.28 7.56 -38.35
C THR A 219 2.85 6.18 -38.89
N SER A 220 3.53 5.63 -39.91
CA SER A 220 3.34 4.23 -40.31
C SER A 220 4.11 3.26 -39.40
N LYS A 221 5.15 3.74 -38.70
CA LYS A 221 6.00 2.93 -37.81
C LYS A 221 5.57 3.09 -36.36
N LYS A 222 4.92 2.06 -35.82
CA LYS A 222 4.33 2.08 -34.47
C LYS A 222 5.35 1.99 -33.33
N ASP A 223 6.57 1.52 -33.61
CA ASP A 223 7.49 1.10 -32.56
C ASP A 223 7.88 2.27 -31.63
N MET A 224 7.82 1.99 -30.34
CA MET A 224 8.20 2.90 -29.26
C MET A 224 9.17 2.22 -28.33
N PHE A 225 10.28 2.88 -28.06
CA PHE A 225 11.21 2.45 -27.02
C PHE A 225 10.64 2.74 -25.64
N LEU A 226 10.93 1.83 -24.72
CA LEU A 226 10.82 2.04 -23.29
C LEU A 226 12.06 2.79 -22.80
N VAL A 227 11.86 3.87 -22.05
CA VAL A 227 12.93 4.80 -21.66
C VAL A 227 12.82 5.17 -20.17
N HIS A 228 13.91 5.69 -19.62
CA HIS A 228 13.89 6.40 -18.34
C HIS A 228 14.86 7.59 -18.43
N GLY A 229 14.31 8.78 -18.57
CA GLY A 229 15.07 9.97 -18.94
C GLY A 229 15.87 9.72 -20.23
N ALA A 230 17.11 10.19 -20.27
CA ALA A 230 18.02 9.98 -21.39
C ALA A 230 18.70 8.59 -21.38
N PHE A 231 18.40 7.73 -20.40
CA PHE A 231 19.16 6.51 -20.16
C PHE A 231 18.48 5.26 -20.74
N PRO A 232 19.26 4.28 -21.21
CA PRO A 232 18.72 3.00 -21.64
C PRO A 232 18.22 2.21 -20.43
N VAL A 233 17.00 1.68 -20.53
CA VAL A 233 16.39 0.84 -19.49
C VAL A 233 16.97 -0.59 -19.48
N SER A 234 17.85 -0.95 -20.42
CA SER A 234 18.52 -2.25 -20.47
C SER A 234 19.91 -2.15 -21.12
N LEU A 235 20.89 -2.84 -20.53
CA LEU A 235 22.23 -3.03 -21.09
C LEU A 235 22.29 -4.10 -22.19
N THR A 236 21.16 -4.75 -22.50
CA THR A 236 21.07 -5.84 -23.50
C THR A 236 20.38 -5.41 -24.79
N GLY A 237 20.21 -4.10 -25.00
CA GLY A 237 19.53 -3.52 -26.15
C GLY A 237 18.15 -2.93 -25.82
N PRO A 238 17.53 -2.25 -26.80
CA PRO A 238 16.27 -1.54 -26.61
C PRO A 238 15.12 -2.49 -26.25
N LYS A 239 14.15 -1.95 -25.53
CA LYS A 239 12.90 -2.62 -25.14
C LYS A 239 11.73 -1.79 -25.64
N TYR A 240 10.59 -2.43 -25.88
CA TYR A 240 9.48 -1.83 -26.63
C TYR A 240 8.17 -1.86 -25.83
N LEU A 241 7.24 -0.97 -26.19
CA LEU A 241 5.94 -0.88 -25.55
C LEU A 241 5.06 -2.13 -25.77
N ASP A 242 5.03 -2.68 -26.98
CA ASP A 242 4.12 -3.77 -27.37
C ASP A 242 4.16 -4.98 -26.44
N PRO A 243 5.33 -5.54 -26.06
CA PRO A 243 5.37 -6.65 -25.10
C PRO A 243 4.75 -6.34 -23.74
N ILE A 244 4.84 -5.09 -23.26
CA ILE A 244 4.25 -4.67 -21.99
C ILE A 244 2.72 -4.64 -22.11
N LEU A 245 2.19 -4.05 -23.18
CA LEU A 245 0.75 -4.03 -23.42
C LEU A 245 0.19 -5.43 -23.66
N GLN A 246 0.90 -6.29 -24.39
CA GLN A 246 0.50 -7.69 -24.58
C GLN A 246 0.43 -8.45 -23.25
N THR A 247 1.35 -8.16 -22.32
CA THR A 247 1.30 -8.72 -20.95
C THR A 247 0.04 -8.27 -20.23
N CYS A 248 -0.32 -6.98 -20.33
CA CYS A 248 -1.53 -6.43 -19.72
C CYS A 248 -2.81 -7.02 -20.33
N TYR A 249 -2.89 -7.14 -21.66
CA TYR A 249 -4.04 -7.75 -22.35
C TYR A 249 -4.21 -9.22 -21.96
N THR A 250 -3.12 -9.98 -21.91
CA THR A 250 -3.13 -11.38 -21.51
C THR A 250 -3.62 -11.53 -20.06
N PHE A 251 -3.15 -10.65 -19.17
CA PHE A 251 -3.60 -10.62 -17.78
C PHE A 251 -5.10 -10.33 -17.66
N LEU A 252 -5.59 -9.29 -18.34
CA LEU A 252 -7.02 -8.94 -18.29
C LEU A 252 -7.92 -9.98 -18.96
N ALA A 253 -7.43 -10.71 -19.96
CA ALA A 253 -8.16 -11.83 -20.54
C ALA A 253 -8.28 -13.00 -19.55
N ALA A 254 -7.25 -13.26 -18.73
CA ALA A 254 -7.27 -14.27 -17.68
C ALA A 254 -8.08 -13.82 -16.45
N HIS A 255 -8.11 -12.52 -16.17
CA HIS A 255 -8.76 -11.92 -14.99
C HIS A 255 -9.71 -10.79 -15.42
N PRO A 256 -10.85 -11.11 -16.08
CA PRO A 256 -11.70 -10.13 -16.74
C PRO A 256 -12.42 -9.18 -15.78
N ARG A 257 -12.38 -9.46 -14.47
CA ARG A 257 -12.94 -8.57 -13.45
C ARG A 257 -11.94 -7.52 -12.96
N GLU A 258 -10.68 -7.57 -13.37
CA GLU A 258 -9.67 -6.56 -13.03
C GLU A 258 -9.68 -5.42 -14.05
N THR A 259 -9.01 -4.32 -13.72
CA THR A 259 -8.72 -3.21 -14.65
C THR A 259 -7.29 -2.71 -14.37
N ILE A 260 -6.61 -2.16 -15.37
CA ILE A 260 -5.25 -1.61 -15.18
C ILE A 260 -5.24 -0.14 -15.60
N ILE A 261 -4.81 0.75 -14.73
CA ILE A 261 -4.53 2.15 -15.08
C ILE A 261 -3.13 2.21 -15.69
N VAL A 262 -3.03 2.70 -16.92
CA VAL A 262 -1.76 2.88 -17.63
C VAL A 262 -1.50 4.37 -17.79
N SER A 263 -0.53 4.87 -17.02
CA SER A 263 0.04 6.21 -17.20
C SER A 263 1.05 6.16 -18.34
N LEU A 264 0.78 6.93 -19.40
CA LEU A 264 1.67 7.05 -20.56
C LEU A 264 2.26 8.46 -20.63
N LYS A 265 3.60 8.53 -20.59
CA LYS A 265 4.38 9.77 -20.72
C LYS A 265 5.40 9.66 -21.83
N ARG A 266 5.52 10.70 -22.67
CA ARG A 266 6.67 10.86 -23.56
C ARG A 266 7.91 11.23 -22.75
N GLU A 267 9.01 10.55 -23.02
CA GLU A 267 10.30 10.85 -22.40
C GLU A 267 11.43 10.50 -23.39
N GLY A 268 12.68 10.68 -22.97
CA GLY A 268 13.86 10.39 -23.79
C GLY A 268 14.41 11.60 -24.54
N ILE A 269 15.44 11.35 -25.34
CA ILE A 269 16.19 12.37 -26.10
C ILE A 269 15.77 12.46 -27.57
N GLY A 270 14.73 11.72 -27.96
CA GLY A 270 14.21 11.71 -29.33
C GLY A 270 13.54 13.02 -29.73
N ALA A 271 13.52 13.30 -31.04
CA ALA A 271 12.94 14.51 -31.61
C ALA A 271 11.40 14.45 -31.78
N SER A 272 10.76 13.34 -31.43
CA SER A 272 9.31 13.16 -31.54
C SER A 272 8.55 14.12 -30.63
N THR A 273 7.48 14.74 -31.14
CA THR A 273 6.59 15.58 -30.32
C THR A 273 5.52 14.74 -29.61
N ASP A 274 4.78 15.37 -28.71
CA ASP A 274 3.63 14.73 -28.05
C ASP A 274 2.52 14.43 -29.06
N GLU A 275 2.29 15.32 -30.03
CA GLU A 275 1.29 15.15 -31.09
C GLU A 275 1.61 13.94 -31.97
N HIS A 276 2.89 13.73 -32.29
CA HIS A 276 3.33 12.54 -33.02
C HIS A 276 3.12 11.27 -32.19
N LEU A 277 3.44 11.30 -30.90
CA LEU A 277 3.15 10.19 -29.99
C LEU A 277 1.64 9.90 -29.93
N ALA A 278 0.81 10.93 -29.79
CA ALA A 278 -0.64 10.81 -29.76
C ALA A 278 -1.19 10.15 -31.03
N ALA A 279 -0.73 10.59 -32.20
CA ALA A 279 -1.14 10.01 -33.49
C ALA A 279 -0.74 8.53 -33.62
N LEU A 280 0.43 8.15 -33.13
CA LEU A 280 0.88 6.75 -33.11
C LEU A 280 0.05 5.89 -32.16
N LEU A 281 -0.18 6.37 -30.93
CA LEU A 281 -0.97 5.67 -29.92
C LEU A 281 -2.42 5.47 -30.39
N GLU A 282 -3.05 6.51 -30.91
CA GLU A 282 -4.41 6.42 -31.43
C GLU A 282 -4.52 5.39 -32.56
N LYS A 283 -3.68 5.55 -33.59
CA LYS A 283 -3.76 4.73 -34.81
C LYS A 283 -3.46 3.25 -34.56
N HIS A 284 -2.42 2.95 -33.78
CA HIS A 284 -1.88 1.58 -33.70
C HIS A 284 -2.24 0.84 -32.41
N TYR A 285 -2.67 1.54 -31.36
CA TYR A 285 -2.91 0.94 -30.05
C TYR A 285 -4.37 1.06 -29.62
N PHE A 286 -4.96 2.27 -29.66
CA PHE A 286 -6.32 2.51 -29.17
C PHE A 286 -7.37 2.11 -30.21
N ALA A 287 -7.32 2.67 -31.42
CA ALA A 287 -8.26 2.36 -32.49
C ALA A 287 -8.15 0.90 -32.97
N ALA A 288 -6.98 0.28 -32.81
CA ALA A 288 -6.76 -1.13 -33.09
C ALA A 288 -7.39 -2.07 -32.03
N HIS A 289 -7.59 -1.58 -30.80
CA HIS A 289 -8.12 -2.36 -29.69
C HIS A 289 -9.19 -1.59 -28.87
N PRO A 290 -10.27 -1.09 -29.51
CA PRO A 290 -11.21 -0.15 -28.89
C PRO A 290 -11.99 -0.76 -27.71
N THR A 291 -12.09 -2.08 -27.64
CA THR A 291 -12.75 -2.79 -26.53
C THR A 291 -11.83 -2.99 -25.32
N LEU A 292 -10.50 -2.91 -25.51
CA LEU A 292 -9.50 -3.13 -24.47
C LEU A 292 -9.03 -1.83 -23.81
N TRP A 293 -9.41 -0.67 -24.34
CA TRP A 293 -9.05 0.64 -23.80
C TRP A 293 -10.26 1.44 -23.37
N HIS A 294 -10.12 2.13 -22.25
CA HIS A 294 -10.98 3.21 -21.83
C HIS A 294 -10.19 4.52 -21.93
N THR A 295 -10.61 5.37 -22.86
CA THR A 295 -9.97 6.66 -23.20
C THR A 295 -10.88 7.85 -22.90
N GLY A 296 -11.91 7.67 -22.07
CA GLY A 296 -12.82 8.74 -21.66
C GLY A 296 -12.16 9.77 -20.73
N PRO A 297 -12.69 11.01 -20.67
CA PRO A 297 -12.10 12.13 -19.92
C PRO A 297 -12.38 12.12 -18.40
N SER A 298 -13.38 11.35 -17.96
CA SER A 298 -13.86 11.35 -16.57
C SER A 298 -13.36 10.12 -15.81
N ILE A 299 -13.16 10.27 -14.50
CA ILE A 299 -12.88 9.11 -13.61
C ILE A 299 -14.01 8.07 -13.75
N PRO A 300 -13.70 6.83 -14.18
CA PRO A 300 -14.73 5.83 -14.41
C PRO A 300 -15.11 5.09 -13.12
N TYR A 301 -16.31 4.51 -13.15
CA TYR A 301 -16.71 3.46 -12.20
C TYR A 301 -16.09 2.12 -12.59
N LEU A 302 -15.75 1.29 -11.60
CA LEU A 302 -15.05 0.02 -11.77
C LEU A 302 -15.76 -0.88 -12.79
N GLY A 303 -17.09 -1.00 -12.69
CA GLY A 303 -17.88 -1.84 -13.62
C GLY A 303 -17.72 -1.47 -15.09
N ALA A 304 -17.51 -0.18 -15.41
CA ALA A 304 -17.38 0.28 -16.79
C ALA A 304 -16.02 -0.08 -17.43
N VAL A 305 -15.02 -0.38 -16.60
CA VAL A 305 -13.62 -0.56 -17.00
C VAL A 305 -13.04 -1.93 -16.69
N ARG A 306 -13.81 -2.85 -16.10
CA ARG A 306 -13.39 -4.25 -15.97
C ARG A 306 -13.01 -4.83 -17.32
N GLY A 307 -11.90 -5.55 -17.36
CA GLY A 307 -11.31 -6.12 -18.56
C GLY A 307 -10.62 -5.10 -19.48
N LYS A 308 -10.45 -3.84 -19.05
CA LYS A 308 -9.87 -2.77 -19.88
C LYS A 308 -8.63 -2.14 -19.25
N LEU A 309 -7.83 -1.51 -20.10
CA LEU A 309 -6.81 -0.54 -19.72
C LEU A 309 -7.43 0.85 -19.67
N VAL A 310 -7.23 1.56 -18.56
CA VAL A 310 -7.66 2.95 -18.39
C VAL A 310 -6.47 3.86 -18.69
N LEU A 311 -6.60 4.74 -19.69
CA LEU A 311 -5.53 5.65 -20.07
C LEU A 311 -5.46 6.85 -19.11
N LEU A 312 -4.34 6.99 -18.41
CA LEU A 312 -3.91 8.25 -17.80
C LEU A 312 -2.90 8.91 -18.74
N ARG A 313 -3.27 10.04 -19.35
CA ARG A 313 -2.51 10.69 -20.42
C ARG A 313 -1.57 11.77 -19.87
N ARG A 314 -0.26 11.62 -20.09
CA ARG A 314 0.78 12.63 -19.75
C ARG A 314 1.52 13.13 -20.99
N TYR A 315 0.81 13.26 -22.11
CA TYR A 315 1.29 13.83 -23.38
C TYR A 315 0.19 14.68 -24.02
N ASN A 316 0.55 15.77 -24.70
CA ASN A 316 -0.38 16.63 -25.41
C ASN A 316 -0.97 15.97 -26.66
N VAL A 317 -2.18 16.38 -27.03
CA VAL A 317 -2.87 15.98 -28.26
C VAL A 317 -3.04 17.20 -29.17
N PRO A 318 -3.11 17.05 -30.51
CA PRO A 318 -3.35 18.16 -31.40
C PRO A 318 -4.65 18.91 -31.07
N SER A 319 -4.59 20.24 -31.08
CA SER A 319 -5.73 21.13 -30.79
C SER A 319 -6.84 21.13 -31.86
N SER A 320 -6.69 20.33 -32.92
CA SER A 320 -7.66 20.19 -34.01
C SER A 320 -8.07 18.71 -34.18
N SER A 321 -9.02 18.25 -33.37
CA SER A 321 -9.80 17.06 -33.72
C SER A 321 -11.17 17.51 -34.26
N PRO A 322 -11.46 17.36 -35.56
CA PRO A 322 -12.67 17.90 -36.20
C PRO A 322 -13.87 16.94 -36.11
N SER A 323 -14.00 16.20 -35.01
CA SER A 323 -15.05 15.20 -34.82
C SER A 323 -15.76 15.42 -33.47
N PRO A 324 -17.10 15.62 -33.47
CA PRO A 324 -17.92 15.58 -32.25
C PRO A 324 -18.11 14.16 -31.69
N GLN A 325 -17.45 13.14 -32.27
CA GLN A 325 -17.23 11.85 -31.61
C GLN A 325 -15.90 11.95 -30.84
N GLU A 326 -16.04 12.35 -29.58
CA GLU A 326 -15.10 12.39 -28.45
C GLU A 326 -13.66 11.92 -28.77
N PRO A 327 -12.68 12.82 -28.94
CA PRO A 327 -11.28 12.41 -29.08
C PRO A 327 -10.80 11.61 -27.86
N SER A 328 -9.89 10.66 -28.08
CA SER A 328 -9.21 9.85 -27.05
C SER A 328 -8.37 10.70 -26.09
N SER A 329 -9.03 11.37 -25.16
CA SER A 329 -8.37 12.27 -24.21
C SER A 329 -7.73 11.52 -23.04
N GLY A 330 -8.26 10.33 -22.70
CA GLY A 330 -7.98 9.67 -21.44
C GLY A 330 -8.21 10.59 -20.25
N LEU A 331 -7.75 10.16 -19.07
CA LEU A 331 -7.66 11.03 -17.91
C LEU A 331 -6.50 12.01 -18.14
N ASP A 332 -6.81 13.26 -18.46
CA ASP A 332 -5.82 14.27 -18.87
C ASP A 332 -4.98 14.78 -17.70
N ALA A 333 -3.74 14.30 -17.63
CA ALA A 333 -2.76 14.67 -16.63
C ALA A 333 -1.61 15.51 -17.23
N THR A 334 -1.85 16.24 -18.33
CA THR A 334 -0.81 17.06 -18.99
C THR A 334 -0.36 18.27 -18.18
N SER A 335 -1.25 18.84 -17.35
CA SER A 335 -0.92 19.94 -16.42
C SER A 335 -0.22 19.44 -15.14
N TRP A 336 0.68 18.46 -15.26
CA TRP A 336 1.39 17.82 -14.15
C TRP A 336 2.34 18.82 -13.47
N PRO A 337 2.13 19.20 -12.21
CA PRO A 337 3.01 20.13 -11.51
C PRO A 337 4.39 19.52 -11.24
N ALA A 338 5.42 20.35 -11.22
CA ALA A 338 6.79 19.90 -10.98
C ALA A 338 7.02 19.62 -9.48
N SER A 339 7.35 18.36 -9.16
CA SER A 339 7.80 17.92 -7.83
C SER A 339 6.90 18.33 -6.63
N PRO A 340 5.56 18.22 -6.70
CA PRO A 340 4.67 18.69 -5.64
C PRO A 340 4.71 17.80 -4.40
N SER A 341 4.70 18.39 -3.20
CA SER A 341 4.33 17.67 -1.97
C SER A 341 2.81 17.42 -1.88
N HIS A 342 2.02 18.30 -2.50
CA HIS A 342 0.59 18.16 -2.74
C HIS A 342 0.15 19.13 -3.85
N ALA A 343 -0.67 18.68 -4.79
CA ALA A 343 -1.33 19.54 -5.77
C ALA A 343 -2.65 18.94 -6.25
N LEU A 344 -3.65 19.78 -6.51
CA LEU A 344 -4.88 19.41 -7.22
C LEU A 344 -4.81 19.91 -8.67
N PHE A 345 -5.08 19.04 -9.65
CA PHE A 345 -5.03 19.42 -11.07
C PHE A 345 -5.93 18.55 -11.97
N PRO A 346 -6.33 19.05 -13.16
CA PRO A 346 -6.26 20.46 -13.58
C PRO A 346 -7.16 21.36 -12.71
N GLN A 347 -6.92 22.67 -12.68
CA GLN A 347 -7.73 23.60 -11.84
C GLN A 347 -9.16 23.81 -12.36
N SER A 348 -9.41 23.57 -13.65
CA SER A 348 -10.70 23.76 -14.31
C SER A 348 -10.95 22.62 -15.31
N PRO A 349 -12.19 22.12 -15.47
CA PRO A 349 -13.41 22.54 -14.75
C PRO A 349 -13.47 22.07 -13.28
N ALA A 350 -12.84 20.94 -12.97
CA ALA A 350 -12.59 20.45 -11.61
C ALA A 350 -11.35 19.54 -11.60
N PRO A 351 -10.62 19.43 -10.48
CA PRO A 351 -9.47 18.53 -10.39
C PRO A 351 -9.84 17.07 -10.63
N LEU A 352 -9.13 16.43 -11.55
CA LEU A 352 -9.18 14.98 -11.77
C LEU A 352 -8.16 14.24 -10.89
N PHE A 353 -7.15 14.94 -10.38
CA PHE A 353 -6.04 14.34 -9.65
C PHE A 353 -5.70 15.17 -8.41
N ALA A 354 -5.36 14.46 -7.33
CA ALA A 354 -4.60 14.98 -6.21
C ALA A 354 -3.24 14.29 -6.23
N LEU A 355 -2.13 15.03 -6.22
CA LEU A 355 -0.81 14.45 -6.47
C LEU A 355 0.21 14.82 -5.40
N GLN A 356 0.94 13.81 -4.94
CA GLN A 356 2.24 13.95 -4.32
C GLN A 356 3.27 13.25 -5.22
N ASP A 357 4.22 14.02 -5.75
CA ASP A 357 5.31 13.56 -6.61
C ASP A 357 6.60 14.32 -6.30
N PHE A 358 6.88 14.56 -5.02
CA PHE A 358 8.14 15.14 -4.56
C PHE A 358 9.29 14.17 -4.89
N CYS A 359 9.83 14.25 -6.09
CA CYS A 359 10.80 13.29 -6.61
C CYS A 359 12.25 13.76 -6.48
N ASP A 360 12.46 15.06 -6.20
CA ASP A 360 13.77 15.70 -6.07
C ASP A 360 14.42 15.43 -4.71
N VAL A 361 14.67 14.15 -4.41
CA VAL A 361 15.37 13.72 -3.20
C VAL A 361 16.88 13.91 -3.40
N LEU A 362 17.33 15.17 -3.30
CA LEU A 362 18.70 15.58 -3.65
C LEU A 362 19.76 15.15 -2.64
N HIS A 363 19.37 14.81 -1.42
CA HIS A 363 20.28 14.39 -0.34
C HIS A 363 19.58 13.33 0.55
N PRO A 364 20.31 12.38 1.19
CA PRO A 364 19.69 11.36 2.04
C PRO A 364 18.89 11.93 3.21
N SER A 365 19.26 13.13 3.69
CA SER A 365 18.51 13.84 4.73
C SER A 365 17.12 14.31 4.29
N SER A 366 16.81 14.31 2.98
CA SER A 366 15.49 14.63 2.44
C SER A 366 14.56 13.41 2.39
N ILE A 367 15.06 12.19 2.62
CA ILE A 367 14.24 10.97 2.61
C ILE A 367 13.15 11.01 3.71
N PRO A 368 13.43 11.45 4.96
CA PRO A 368 12.38 11.66 5.95
C PRO A 368 11.32 12.66 5.51
N THR A 369 11.72 13.75 4.83
CA THR A 369 10.78 14.74 4.27
C THR A 369 9.88 14.12 3.19
N LYS A 370 10.45 13.31 2.30
CA LYS A 370 9.67 12.52 1.32
C LYS A 370 8.63 11.65 2.02
N LEU A 371 9.05 10.89 3.03
CA LEU A 371 8.15 10.03 3.80
C LEU A 371 7.03 10.83 4.50
N SER A 372 7.35 11.99 5.07
CA SER A 372 6.34 12.88 5.66
C SER A 372 5.29 13.34 4.63
N HIS A 373 5.73 13.76 3.43
CA HIS A 373 4.81 14.13 2.35
C HIS A 373 3.95 12.95 1.88
N VAL A 374 4.52 11.76 1.79
CA VAL A 374 3.79 10.52 1.45
C VAL A 374 2.72 10.23 2.50
N ASN A 375 3.05 10.25 3.79
CA ASN A 375 2.12 9.96 4.88
C ASN A 375 1.00 11.00 4.97
N ALA A 376 1.32 12.28 4.82
CA ALA A 376 0.32 13.34 4.74
C ALA A 376 -0.62 13.17 3.54
N HIS A 377 -0.12 12.65 2.41
CA HIS A 377 -0.96 12.36 1.26
C HIS A 377 -1.87 11.14 1.46
N LEU A 378 -1.39 10.10 2.17
CA LEU A 378 -2.22 8.97 2.60
C LEU A 378 -3.35 9.44 3.53
N ALA A 379 -3.06 10.32 4.49
CA ALA A 379 -4.06 10.88 5.38
C ALA A 379 -5.14 11.68 4.62
N ARG A 380 -4.74 12.51 3.65
CA ARG A 380 -5.69 13.23 2.78
C ARG A 380 -6.58 12.30 1.96
N ALA A 381 -6.02 11.20 1.44
CA ALA A 381 -6.80 10.19 0.71
C ALA A 381 -7.77 9.44 1.64
N ALA A 382 -7.33 9.14 2.87
CA ALA A 382 -8.16 8.47 3.87
C ALA A 382 -9.38 9.34 4.26
N ALA A 383 -9.18 10.65 4.37
CA ALA A 383 -10.20 11.63 4.74
C ALA A 383 -11.25 11.91 3.65
N GLN A 384 -11.13 11.29 2.46
CA GLN A 384 -12.12 11.51 1.40
C GLN A 384 -13.40 10.72 1.63
N HIS A 385 -14.53 11.35 1.29
CA HIS A 385 -15.83 10.71 1.19
C HIS A 385 -16.22 10.56 -0.29
N HIS A 386 -16.12 9.34 -0.81
CA HIS A 386 -16.37 9.10 -2.22
C HIS A 386 -17.87 8.98 -2.51
N PRO A 387 -18.39 9.61 -3.57
CA PRO A 387 -19.77 9.44 -3.99
C PRO A 387 -19.97 8.06 -4.64
N ILE A 388 -20.80 7.22 -4.03
CA ILE A 388 -21.08 5.84 -4.45
C ILE A 388 -22.59 5.74 -4.71
N PRO A 389 -23.02 5.55 -5.97
CA PRO A 389 -24.43 5.44 -6.32
C PRO A 389 -25.12 4.30 -5.56
N GLY A 390 -26.25 4.60 -4.93
CA GLY A 390 -27.02 3.66 -4.10
C GLY A 390 -26.51 3.45 -2.69
N VAL A 391 -25.38 4.07 -2.33
CA VAL A 391 -24.80 4.01 -0.98
C VAL A 391 -24.75 5.41 -0.36
N SER A 392 -24.04 6.35 -0.99
CA SER A 392 -23.91 7.73 -0.52
C SER A 392 -24.56 8.76 -1.45
N THR A 393 -24.96 8.36 -2.66
CA THR A 393 -25.62 9.24 -3.65
C THR A 393 -26.77 8.53 -4.34
N ASP A 394 -27.68 9.31 -4.93
CA ASP A 394 -28.82 8.79 -5.68
C ASP A 394 -28.38 8.04 -6.94
N ILE A 395 -29.03 6.91 -7.23
CA ILE A 395 -28.69 6.08 -8.41
C ILE A 395 -29.09 6.78 -9.71
N SER A 396 -30.20 7.51 -9.70
CA SER A 396 -30.71 8.18 -10.91
C SER A 396 -29.99 9.51 -11.22
N ASN A 397 -29.39 10.14 -10.20
CA ASN A 397 -28.63 11.38 -10.30
C ASN A 397 -27.31 11.26 -9.52
N PRO A 398 -26.36 10.43 -9.99
CA PRO A 398 -25.12 10.19 -9.26
C PRO A 398 -24.25 11.46 -9.26
N VAL A 399 -23.67 11.76 -8.09
CA VAL A 399 -22.63 12.80 -8.00
C VAL A 399 -21.36 12.29 -8.70
N PRO A 400 -20.72 13.08 -9.58
CA PRO A 400 -19.50 12.68 -10.26
C PRO A 400 -18.38 12.28 -9.28
N PRO A 401 -17.54 11.29 -9.62
CA PRO A 401 -16.42 10.91 -8.78
C PRO A 401 -15.44 12.07 -8.50
N GLY A 402 -14.88 12.10 -7.29
CA GLY A 402 -13.78 12.99 -6.93
C GLY A 402 -12.45 12.60 -7.57
N PRO A 403 -11.37 13.37 -7.30
CA PRO A 403 -10.08 13.19 -7.93
C PRO A 403 -9.41 11.86 -7.54
N LEU A 404 -8.57 11.34 -8.44
CA LEU A 404 -7.68 10.23 -8.16
C LEU A 404 -6.47 10.72 -7.36
N TYR A 405 -6.29 10.20 -6.16
CA TYR A 405 -5.13 10.50 -5.31
C TYR A 405 -3.93 9.68 -5.78
N LEU A 406 -2.88 10.34 -6.26
CA LEU A 406 -1.66 9.72 -6.79
C LEU A 406 -0.50 10.03 -5.84
N ASN A 407 0.03 9.00 -5.19
CA ASN A 407 1.07 9.12 -4.19
C ASN A 407 2.34 8.38 -4.63
N PHE A 408 3.30 9.10 -5.22
CA PHE A 408 4.57 8.53 -5.61
C PHE A 408 5.47 8.41 -4.39
N LEU A 409 5.88 7.19 -4.04
CA LEU A 409 6.89 6.91 -3.01
C LEU A 409 8.30 7.06 -3.57
N SER A 410 8.42 6.94 -4.90
CA SER A 410 9.66 7.09 -5.65
C SER A 410 10.25 8.50 -5.55
N GLY A 411 11.56 8.56 -5.76
CA GLY A 411 12.36 9.77 -5.88
C GLY A 411 13.76 9.38 -6.33
N SER A 412 14.58 10.32 -6.76
CA SER A 412 15.97 9.99 -7.08
C SER A 412 16.90 11.20 -7.11
N ASN A 413 18.19 10.93 -6.98
CA ASN A 413 19.24 11.80 -7.48
C ASN A 413 20.31 10.96 -8.18
N PHE A 414 20.54 11.22 -9.47
CA PHE A 414 21.47 10.43 -10.28
C PHE A 414 22.91 10.44 -9.73
N PHE A 415 23.39 11.61 -9.28
CA PHE A 415 24.77 11.81 -8.85
C PHE A 415 25.05 11.34 -7.43
N ARG A 416 24.00 11.07 -6.63
CA ARG A 416 24.16 10.60 -5.24
C ARG A 416 23.65 9.17 -5.09
N ARG A 417 24.58 8.23 -4.95
CA ARG A 417 24.29 6.80 -4.72
C ARG A 417 23.32 6.53 -3.57
N ALA A 418 23.43 7.29 -2.48
CA ALA A 418 22.54 7.17 -1.32
C ALA A 418 21.10 7.68 -1.58
N CYS A 419 20.84 8.24 -2.76
CA CYS A 419 19.53 8.71 -3.24
C CYS A 419 19.12 8.00 -4.53
N TRP A 420 19.70 6.84 -4.84
CA TRP A 420 19.22 5.99 -5.93
C TRP A 420 17.88 5.33 -5.53
N PRO A 421 17.07 4.89 -6.52
CA PRO A 421 15.73 4.35 -6.28
C PRO A 421 15.66 3.32 -5.14
N GLU A 422 16.54 2.32 -5.16
CA GLU A 422 16.62 1.27 -4.13
C GLU A 422 16.83 1.84 -2.71
N MET A 423 17.70 2.84 -2.56
CA MET A 423 17.99 3.44 -1.25
C MET A 423 16.80 4.21 -0.69
N ILE A 424 16.07 4.92 -1.56
CA ILE A 424 14.87 5.66 -1.18
C ILE A 424 13.75 4.67 -0.87
N ALA A 425 13.49 3.71 -1.75
CA ALA A 425 12.47 2.68 -1.58
C ALA A 425 12.63 1.92 -0.26
N LYS A 426 13.87 1.54 0.10
CA LYS A 426 14.16 0.83 1.36
C LYS A 426 13.68 1.58 2.61
N THR A 427 13.76 2.91 2.61
CA THR A 427 13.30 3.73 3.73
C THR A 427 11.83 4.12 3.59
N VAL A 428 11.41 4.59 2.41
CA VAL A 428 10.05 5.12 2.20
C VAL A 428 9.03 3.99 2.19
N ASN A 429 9.24 2.88 1.47
CA ASN A 429 8.30 1.75 1.45
C ASN A 429 8.11 1.18 2.87
N LYS A 430 9.22 0.98 3.60
CA LYS A 430 9.17 0.53 4.99
C LYS A 430 8.40 1.50 5.89
N GLY A 431 8.67 2.80 5.78
CA GLY A 431 7.98 3.82 6.57
C GLY A 431 6.48 3.92 6.25
N VAL A 432 6.09 3.70 5.01
CA VAL A 432 4.68 3.62 4.61
C VAL A 432 4.03 2.35 5.13
N GLU A 433 4.72 1.21 5.08
CA GLU A 433 4.26 -0.05 5.68
C GLU A 433 3.96 0.15 7.18
N GLU A 434 4.89 0.79 7.91
CA GLU A 434 4.72 1.15 9.31
C GLU A 434 3.54 2.12 9.53
N TRP A 435 3.37 3.13 8.66
CA TRP A 435 2.25 4.06 8.73
C TRP A 435 0.91 3.38 8.49
N LEU A 436 0.82 2.52 7.48
CA LEU A 436 -0.40 1.75 7.17
C LEU A 436 -0.79 0.82 8.32
N CYS A 437 0.19 0.21 8.98
CA CYS A 437 -0.01 -0.61 10.17
C CYS A 437 -0.36 0.21 11.42
N GLY A 438 0.21 1.40 11.62
CA GLY A 438 0.07 2.13 12.90
C GLY A 438 -0.88 3.34 12.90
N GLY A 439 -0.83 4.18 11.86
CA GLY A 439 -1.41 5.52 11.88
C GLY A 439 -2.45 5.84 10.81
N HIS A 440 -2.43 5.16 9.67
CA HIS A 440 -3.36 5.44 8.56
C HIS A 440 -4.83 5.32 9.01
N TYR A 441 -5.71 6.29 8.74
CA TYR A 441 -7.13 6.21 9.10
C TYR A 441 -7.42 6.01 10.60
N VAL A 442 -6.49 6.37 11.49
CA VAL A 442 -6.69 6.42 12.95
C VAL A 442 -6.97 7.86 13.36
N CYS A 443 -7.95 8.08 14.25
CA CYS A 443 -8.27 9.41 14.76
C CYS A 443 -7.06 10.03 15.49
N GLY A 444 -6.72 11.28 15.18
CA GLY A 444 -5.58 11.99 15.77
C GLY A 444 -4.20 11.45 15.35
N ALA A 445 -4.09 10.68 14.27
CA ALA A 445 -2.81 10.11 13.85
C ALA A 445 -1.80 11.12 13.31
N GLU A 446 -2.26 12.26 12.78
CA GLU A 446 -1.35 13.31 12.30
C GLU A 446 -0.55 13.92 13.46
N GLU A 447 -1.14 14.05 14.64
CA GLU A 447 -0.47 14.53 15.87
C GLU A 447 0.62 13.55 16.34
N MET A 448 0.45 12.25 16.10
CA MET A 448 1.48 11.23 16.38
C MET A 448 2.70 11.29 15.43
N GLY A 449 2.52 11.85 14.22
CA GLY A 449 3.58 11.98 13.23
C GLY A 449 4.45 13.22 13.41
N VAL A 450 3.97 14.21 14.18
CA VAL A 450 4.62 15.51 14.40
C VAL A 450 5.70 15.47 15.50
N GLU A 451 5.72 14.44 16.37
CA GLU A 451 6.77 14.25 17.40
C GLU A 451 8.18 13.91 16.86
N MET A 452 8.38 13.89 15.54
CA MET A 452 9.70 13.72 14.92
C MET A 452 10.53 15.03 14.83
N GLY A 453 10.17 16.08 15.58
CA GLY A 453 10.97 17.30 15.66
C GLY A 453 10.47 18.35 16.68
N HIS A 454 11.17 18.40 17.83
CA HIS A 454 11.17 19.42 18.90
C HIS A 454 10.02 19.45 19.92
N PRO A 455 10.34 19.74 21.21
CA PRO A 455 9.40 19.77 22.33
C PRO A 455 8.74 21.15 22.45
N ASP A 456 7.61 21.17 23.15
CA ASP A 456 6.83 22.33 23.60
C ASP A 456 5.65 22.72 22.69
N GLY A 457 4.44 22.42 23.18
CA GLY A 457 3.18 22.88 22.58
C GLY A 457 1.98 22.35 23.34
N GLU A 458 1.37 23.24 24.12
CA GLU A 458 0.26 23.02 25.05
C GLU A 458 -1.03 22.52 24.38
N GLY A 459 -1.81 21.75 25.17
CA GLY A 459 -2.94 20.96 24.71
C GLY A 459 -4.21 21.73 24.37
N VAL A 460 -5.07 21.06 23.61
CA VAL A 460 -6.48 21.42 23.38
C VAL A 460 -7.33 20.14 23.47
N ASP A 461 -8.54 20.32 24.01
CA ASP A 461 -9.50 19.34 24.54
C ASP A 461 -9.73 18.06 23.71
N GLU A 462 -9.46 16.91 24.34
CA GLU A 462 -9.82 15.57 23.87
C GLU A 462 -11.13 15.09 24.51
N ASP A 463 -12.11 14.74 23.68
CA ASP A 463 -13.24 13.85 24.02
C ASP A 463 -12.68 12.44 24.33
N LYS A 464 -12.09 12.28 25.53
CA LYS A 464 -11.60 11.00 26.04
C LYS A 464 -12.78 10.14 26.49
N LYS A 465 -13.10 9.10 25.72
CA LYS A 465 -13.77 7.93 26.30
C LYS A 465 -12.85 7.31 27.35
N GLU A 466 -13.31 7.30 28.61
CA GLU A 466 -12.59 6.77 29.77
C GLU A 466 -11.98 5.38 29.49
N GLY A 467 -10.70 5.25 29.84
CA GLY A 467 -9.91 4.06 29.57
C GLY A 467 -10.42 2.83 30.31
N MET A 468 -10.75 1.78 29.54
CA MET A 468 -10.77 0.41 30.04
C MET A 468 -9.39 0.07 30.66
N ARG A 469 -9.38 -0.63 31.80
CA ARG A 469 -8.16 -0.99 32.56
C ARG A 469 -7.01 -1.42 31.63
N GLY A 470 -5.92 -0.64 31.59
CA GLY A 470 -4.62 -1.08 31.03
C GLY A 470 -4.15 -0.43 29.72
N GLY A 471 -4.94 0.44 29.07
CA GLY A 471 -4.52 1.03 27.78
C GLY A 471 -5.39 2.17 27.26
N VAL A 472 -5.18 2.56 26.00
CA VAL A 472 -5.96 3.58 25.28
C VAL A 472 -6.48 2.97 23.97
N VAL A 473 -7.80 3.02 23.76
CA VAL A 473 -8.42 2.66 22.48
C VAL A 473 -8.53 3.91 21.61
N ARG A 474 -8.15 3.81 20.34
CA ARG A 474 -8.28 4.88 19.36
C ARG A 474 -9.24 4.46 18.25
N GLY A 475 -10.17 5.36 17.96
CA GLY A 475 -11.16 5.20 16.90
C GLY A 475 -10.57 5.43 15.51
N VAL A 476 -11.43 5.30 14.51
CA VAL A 476 -11.14 5.59 13.10
C VAL A 476 -11.20 7.09 12.84
N GLY A 477 -10.42 7.56 11.87
CA GLY A 477 -10.53 8.94 11.36
C GLY A 477 -11.80 9.17 10.54
N ASP A 478 -12.03 10.42 10.15
CA ASP A 478 -13.11 10.76 9.20
C ASP A 478 -12.75 10.28 7.78
N GLY A 479 -13.76 10.10 6.92
CA GLY A 479 -13.58 9.62 5.53
C GLY A 479 -13.68 8.10 5.34
N ASP A 480 -13.22 7.63 4.17
CA ASP A 480 -13.37 6.26 3.69
C ASP A 480 -12.14 5.36 3.93
N GLY A 481 -11.05 5.90 4.46
CA GLY A 481 -9.84 5.13 4.76
C GLY A 481 -9.05 4.67 3.53
N SER A 482 -9.39 5.14 2.32
CA SER A 482 -8.65 4.82 1.09
C SER A 482 -7.20 5.34 1.15
N THR A 483 -6.27 4.64 0.49
CA THR A 483 -4.91 5.13 0.28
C THR A 483 -4.77 5.95 -1.00
N GLY A 484 -5.80 5.97 -1.84
CA GLY A 484 -5.65 6.30 -3.25
C GLY A 484 -4.72 5.32 -3.97
N VAL A 485 -4.06 5.80 -5.02
CA VAL A 485 -3.02 5.06 -5.74
C VAL A 485 -1.67 5.28 -5.06
N VAL A 486 -1.03 4.19 -4.62
CA VAL A 486 0.29 4.19 -3.99
C VAL A 486 1.32 3.67 -4.99
N ILE A 487 2.19 4.54 -5.51
CA ILE A 487 3.12 4.21 -6.61
C ILE A 487 4.53 3.98 -6.05
N MET A 488 5.02 2.75 -6.16
CA MET A 488 6.25 2.26 -5.52
C MET A 488 7.42 2.02 -6.49
N ASP A 489 8.64 2.12 -5.96
CA ASP A 489 9.84 1.51 -6.54
C ASP A 489 10.19 0.19 -5.82
N CYS A 490 10.94 -0.67 -6.49
CA CYS A 490 11.54 -1.91 -5.96
C CYS A 490 10.54 -2.93 -5.39
N VAL A 491 9.34 -3.04 -5.99
CA VAL A 491 8.34 -4.03 -5.52
C VAL A 491 8.84 -5.46 -5.70
N GLY A 492 8.47 -6.35 -4.77
CA GLY A 492 8.81 -7.78 -4.83
C GLY A 492 10.27 -8.10 -4.52
N GLU A 493 11.04 -7.13 -4.03
CA GLU A 493 12.42 -7.36 -3.58
C GLU A 493 12.48 -8.47 -2.53
N ASN A 494 13.31 -9.49 -2.75
CA ASN A 494 13.42 -10.68 -1.89
C ASN A 494 12.08 -11.42 -1.65
N GLY A 495 11.11 -11.26 -2.55
CA GLY A 495 9.76 -11.82 -2.39
C GLY A 495 8.85 -11.05 -1.45
N ASP A 496 9.27 -9.85 -1.01
CA ASP A 496 8.48 -8.98 -0.14
C ASP A 496 7.42 -8.22 -0.95
N TRP A 497 6.16 -8.55 -0.69
CA TRP A 497 4.97 -7.94 -1.30
C TRP A 497 4.08 -7.28 -0.25
N GLU A 498 4.56 -7.09 0.97
CA GLU A 498 3.72 -6.76 2.12
C GLU A 498 3.09 -5.38 2.00
N LEU A 499 3.84 -4.37 1.52
CA LEU A 499 3.26 -3.06 1.25
C LEU A 499 2.16 -3.10 0.17
N VAL A 500 2.34 -3.88 -0.89
CA VAL A 500 1.34 -4.04 -1.97
C VAL A 500 0.07 -4.65 -1.41
N ARG A 501 0.25 -5.71 -0.60
CA ARG A 501 -0.80 -6.37 0.16
C ARG A 501 -1.55 -5.37 1.03
N LEU A 502 -0.87 -4.66 1.93
CA LEU A 502 -1.49 -3.69 2.82
C LEU A 502 -2.33 -2.67 2.07
N VAL A 503 -1.83 -2.12 0.95
CA VAL A 503 -2.59 -1.18 0.11
C VAL A 503 -3.90 -1.81 -0.39
N VAL A 504 -3.86 -3.04 -0.90
CA VAL A 504 -5.08 -3.78 -1.30
C VAL A 504 -6.03 -3.95 -0.11
N GLY A 505 -5.50 -4.29 1.07
CA GLY A 505 -6.27 -4.46 2.30
C GLY A 505 -6.99 -3.19 2.76
N MET A 506 -6.47 -2.00 2.44
CA MET A 506 -7.11 -0.73 2.80
C MET A 506 -8.44 -0.50 2.08
N ASN A 507 -8.76 -1.26 1.02
CA ASN A 507 -10.09 -1.22 0.41
C ASN A 507 -11.22 -1.67 1.38
N ARG A 508 -10.89 -2.31 2.53
CA ARG A 508 -11.88 -2.61 3.58
C ARG A 508 -12.61 -1.35 4.08
N GLY A 509 -11.95 -0.19 4.09
CA GLY A 509 -12.54 1.07 4.56
C GLY A 509 -13.77 1.45 3.73
N VAL A 510 -13.59 1.58 2.42
CA VAL A 510 -14.69 1.91 1.50
C VAL A 510 -15.75 0.81 1.40
N LEU A 511 -15.35 -0.47 1.51
CA LEU A 511 -16.29 -1.59 1.50
C LEU A 511 -17.20 -1.63 2.73
N GLY A 512 -16.70 -1.23 3.89
CA GLY A 512 -17.49 -1.12 5.12
C GLY A 512 -18.71 -0.21 4.92
N ARG A 513 -18.59 0.86 4.13
CA ARG A 513 -19.72 1.72 3.78
C ARG A 513 -20.73 1.09 2.82
N CYS A 514 -20.25 0.20 1.96
CA CYS A 514 -21.11 -0.50 1.00
C CYS A 514 -21.92 -1.64 1.67
N GLY A 515 -21.77 -1.87 2.98
CA GLY A 515 -22.37 -3.02 3.67
C GLY A 515 -21.80 -4.37 3.22
N VAL A 516 -20.63 -4.36 2.56
CA VAL A 516 -19.97 -5.56 2.06
C VAL A 516 -19.02 -6.07 3.14
N ASN A 517 -19.18 -7.33 3.55
CA ASN A 517 -18.22 -7.98 4.43
C ASN A 517 -16.88 -8.13 3.69
N ALA A 518 -15.92 -7.29 4.05
CA ALA A 518 -14.66 -7.19 3.33
C ALA A 518 -13.71 -8.38 3.61
N ASP A 519 -13.90 -9.17 4.67
CA ASP A 519 -13.09 -10.37 4.92
C ASP A 519 -13.47 -11.53 4.00
N ALA A 520 -14.69 -11.54 3.46
CA ALA A 520 -15.06 -12.48 2.40
C ALA A 520 -14.41 -12.14 1.04
N VAL A 521 -13.73 -10.99 0.94
CA VAL A 521 -13.48 -10.26 -0.31
C VAL A 521 -12.02 -9.82 -0.46
N LEU A 522 -11.36 -9.42 0.64
CA LEU A 522 -10.07 -8.70 0.65
C LEU A 522 -9.05 -9.21 1.69
N GLY A 523 -9.11 -10.45 2.19
CA GLY A 523 -8.15 -10.95 3.21
C GLY A 523 -6.67 -10.67 2.91
N VAL A 524 -6.11 -9.65 3.55
CA VAL A 524 -4.72 -9.18 3.44
C VAL A 524 -4.22 -9.12 4.84
#